data_AF-A0A525DC19-F1
#
_entry.id   AF-A0A525DC19-F1
#
_cell.length_a   1.000
_cell.length_b   1.000
_cell.length_c   1.000
_cell.angle_alpha   90.00
_cell.angle_beta   90.00
_cell.angle_gamma   90.00
#
_symmetry.space_group_name_H-M   'P 1'
#
loop_
_entity.id
_entity.type
_entity.pdbx_description
1 polymer ?
#
loop_
_entity_poly.entity_id
_entity_poly.type
_entity_poly.pdbx_seq_one_letter_code
_entity_poly.pdbx_strand_id
1 'polypeptide(L)'
;MFIQKGLAAGAAAVGSGIILQSCSRNPRQMTMGSDDSTPVKGLNHEGRQILYYASLAPSGHNSQPWGVRLESEAQWVIESDSDRWLPVVDPDNREVLLSLGAFLENLVTAAEVYGYRAHVSVIARTRFDRDVVRVCLESMGTGRQTFTQRRDLRQKKVRMGMRRTVKSHLLSRELKSPDLVCFEKQAGSLYYFPRSSPHTRIFQEQAVENFRIQSENDRAQEEMSLWLRLRESAIEKYRDGLTVAGMEISGLSGWYVKHVMSPMDAKGETFRQKGIEKTAAQAKEGGGWLVITSEGESVADLIEAGRRFQRVALVARELGIGIHPMTQTLEEMNGREKVRKHHHAGMNPQFMLRLGYVQDYPDPVTPRRPVGWFVRSS
;
A
#
# COMPACT_ATOMS: atom_id res chain seq x y z
N MET A 1 -33.52 63.05 10.83
CA MET A 1 -34.26 61.84 10.42
C MET A 1 -33.40 60.64 10.80
N PHE A 2 -33.79 59.90 11.86
CA PHE A 2 -33.19 58.68 12.48
C PHE A 2 -31.65 58.71 12.75
N ILE A 3 -31.09 59.10 13.91
CA ILE A 3 -31.04 58.49 15.27
C ILE A 3 -30.90 56.96 15.33
N GLN A 4 -29.69 56.46 15.64
CA GLN A 4 -29.30 55.78 16.91
C GLN A 4 -27.79 55.41 16.85
N LYS A 5 -26.91 56.05 17.65
CA LYS A 5 -26.37 55.60 18.98
C LYS A 5 -25.66 54.24 18.90
N GLY A 6 -24.40 54.06 19.29
CA GLY A 6 -23.40 54.95 19.90
C GLY A 6 -22.16 54.15 20.36
N LEU A 7 -21.08 54.90 20.62
CA LEU A 7 -20.04 54.79 21.68
C LEU A 7 -19.77 53.40 22.31
N ALA A 8 -18.53 52.97 22.60
CA ALA A 8 -17.30 53.72 22.84
C ALA A 8 -16.05 52.81 22.84
N ALA A 9 -14.91 53.48 22.62
CA ALA A 9 -13.65 53.38 23.36
C ALA A 9 -12.95 52.02 23.47
N GLY A 10 -11.73 52.03 22.92
CA GLY A 10 -10.76 50.98 23.06
C GLY A 10 -10.23 50.78 24.47
N ALA A 11 -9.72 49.59 24.70
CA ALA A 11 -8.62 49.33 25.61
C ALA A 11 -7.69 48.34 24.90
N ALA A 12 -6.45 48.77 24.67
CA ALA A 12 -5.36 47.90 24.28
C ALA A 12 -5.08 46.93 25.43
N ALA A 13 -5.20 45.64 25.17
CA ALA A 13 -4.67 44.60 26.04
C ALA A 13 -3.55 43.89 25.28
N VAL A 14 -2.32 44.33 25.56
CA VAL A 14 -1.11 43.54 25.34
C VAL A 14 -1.24 42.33 26.25
N GLY A 15 -1.82 41.27 25.71
CA GLY A 15 -1.93 39.98 26.36
C GLY A 15 -0.89 39.05 25.78
N SER A 16 0.18 38.81 26.54
CA SER A 16 1.19 37.80 26.31
C SER A 16 0.51 36.44 26.06
N GLY A 17 0.25 36.14 24.78
CA GLY A 17 -0.25 34.87 24.34
C GLY A 17 0.88 33.86 24.48
N ILE A 18 0.88 33.15 25.59
CA ILE A 18 1.69 31.96 25.82
C ILE A 18 1.57 31.11 24.55
N ILE A 19 2.67 30.99 23.82
CA ILE A 19 2.85 29.98 22.79
C ILE A 19 2.87 28.65 23.54
N LEU A 20 1.69 28.13 23.86
CA LEU A 20 1.52 26.71 24.06
C LEU A 20 1.67 26.12 22.67
N GLN A 21 2.93 25.85 22.31
CA GLN A 21 3.28 24.73 21.47
C GLN A 21 2.58 23.51 22.07
N SER A 22 1.31 23.32 21.72
CA SER A 22 0.66 22.04 21.84
C SER A 22 1.30 21.17 20.79
N CYS A 23 2.49 20.69 21.11
CA CYS A 23 3.02 19.41 20.67
C CYS A 23 2.03 18.34 21.13
N SER A 24 0.85 18.28 20.52
CA SER A 24 0.01 17.10 20.59
C SER A 24 0.63 16.06 19.65
N ARG A 25 1.83 15.58 20.02
CA ARG A 25 2.24 14.21 19.73
C ARG A 25 1.19 13.34 20.41
N ASN A 26 0.17 12.97 19.64
CA ASN A 26 -0.87 12.10 20.14
C ASN A 26 -0.19 10.76 20.51
N PRO A 27 -0.18 10.37 21.79
CA PRO A 27 0.57 9.22 22.27
C PRO A 27 -0.26 7.95 22.05
N ARG A 28 -0.36 7.55 20.79
CA ARG A 28 -0.43 6.15 20.40
C ARG A 28 0.47 6.02 19.18
N GLN A 29 1.76 5.97 19.47
CA GLN A 29 2.57 4.98 18.79
C GLN A 29 1.74 3.69 18.83
N MET A 30 1.10 3.32 17.72
CA MET A 30 1.29 1.95 17.26
C MET A 30 2.80 1.86 17.11
N THR A 31 3.48 1.62 18.25
CA THR A 31 4.78 1.00 18.27
C THR A 31 4.72 -0.07 17.20
N MET A 32 5.78 -0.23 16.41
CA MET A 32 6.03 -1.47 15.70
C MET A 32 5.94 -2.58 16.75
N GLY A 33 4.72 -3.03 16.94
CA GLY A 33 4.27 -3.64 18.16
C GLY A 33 4.60 -5.08 17.97
N SER A 34 5.47 -5.55 18.84
CA SER A 34 5.73 -6.93 19.20
C SER A 34 4.47 -7.71 19.65
N ASP A 35 3.29 -7.35 19.14
CA ASP A 35 2.00 -7.95 19.43
C ASP A 35 1.75 -9.17 18.52
N ASP A 36 2.83 -9.91 18.27
CA ASP A 36 2.85 -11.24 17.66
C ASP A 36 3.52 -12.22 18.63
N SER A 37 3.35 -11.96 19.93
CA SER A 37 3.80 -12.83 21.03
C SER A 37 3.01 -14.14 21.08
N THR A 38 1.79 -14.14 20.52
CA THR A 38 0.91 -15.31 20.46
C THR A 38 1.64 -16.46 19.75
N PRO A 39 1.87 -17.58 20.44
CA PRO A 39 2.48 -18.75 19.82
C PRO A 39 1.59 -19.26 18.69
N VAL A 40 2.20 -19.56 17.54
CA VAL A 40 1.53 -20.24 16.43
C VAL A 40 2.11 -21.65 16.36
N LYS A 41 1.25 -22.67 16.46
CA LYS A 41 1.68 -24.07 16.47
C LYS A 41 2.46 -24.39 15.19
N GLY A 42 3.61 -25.03 15.33
CA GLY A 42 4.49 -25.40 14.20
C GLY A 42 5.36 -24.26 13.67
N LEU A 43 5.35 -23.08 14.30
CA LEU A 43 6.15 -21.93 13.89
C LEU A 43 7.04 -21.42 15.03
N ASN A 44 8.35 -21.40 14.81
CA ASN A 44 9.33 -20.88 15.78
C ASN A 44 9.30 -19.33 15.86
N HIS A 45 10.18 -18.72 16.66
CA HIS A 45 10.22 -17.27 16.81
C HIS A 45 10.61 -16.57 15.50
N GLU A 46 11.65 -17.05 14.82
CA GLU A 46 12.18 -16.50 13.57
C GLU A 46 11.12 -16.55 12.46
N GLY A 47 10.44 -17.69 12.30
CA GLY A 47 9.37 -17.89 11.33
C GLY A 47 8.19 -16.94 11.56
N ARG A 48 7.80 -16.72 12.82
CA ARG A 48 6.79 -15.70 13.18
C ARG A 48 7.23 -14.31 12.75
N GLN A 49 8.47 -13.94 13.05
CA GLN A 49 8.98 -12.64 12.65
C GLN A 49 9.07 -12.47 11.13
N ILE A 50 9.49 -13.50 10.40
CA ILE A 50 9.51 -13.51 8.93
C ILE A 50 8.10 -13.23 8.39
N LEU A 51 7.09 -13.94 8.89
CA LEU A 51 5.70 -13.76 8.45
C LEU A 51 5.08 -12.44 8.91
N TYR A 52 5.45 -11.92 10.08
CA TYR A 52 5.07 -10.59 10.52
C TYR A 52 5.56 -9.53 9.51
N TYR A 53 6.84 -9.53 9.16
CA TYR A 53 7.38 -8.58 8.19
C TYR A 53 6.81 -8.81 6.78
N ALA A 54 6.59 -10.07 6.38
CA ALA A 54 5.89 -10.41 5.14
C ALA A 54 4.51 -9.71 5.06
N SER A 55 3.74 -9.79 6.15
CA SER A 55 2.39 -9.20 6.24
C SER A 55 2.35 -7.68 6.10
N LEU A 56 3.46 -6.97 6.30
CA LEU A 56 3.53 -5.51 6.11
C LEU A 56 3.44 -5.08 4.63
N ALA A 57 3.41 -6.06 3.72
CA ALA A 57 3.19 -5.85 2.30
C ALA A 57 1.86 -5.08 2.04
N PRO A 58 1.81 -4.29 0.97
CA PRO A 58 0.56 -3.71 0.47
C PRO A 58 -0.32 -4.77 -0.20
N SER A 59 -1.62 -4.51 -0.25
CA SER A 59 -2.61 -5.29 -1.02
C SER A 59 -3.79 -4.41 -1.41
N GLY A 60 -4.54 -4.82 -2.45
CA GLY A 60 -5.80 -4.16 -2.85
C GLY A 60 -6.74 -3.98 -1.66
N HIS A 61 -7.24 -2.77 -1.44
CA HIS A 61 -8.02 -2.37 -0.25
C HIS A 61 -7.42 -2.75 1.12
N ASN A 62 -6.13 -3.09 1.21
CA ASN A 62 -5.53 -3.73 2.37
C ASN A 62 -6.27 -5.02 2.80
N SER A 63 -6.79 -5.78 1.82
CA SER A 63 -7.52 -7.02 2.03
C SER A 63 -6.66 -8.13 2.61
N GLN A 64 -5.34 -8.07 2.35
CA GLN A 64 -4.31 -9.01 2.79
C GLN A 64 -4.67 -10.44 2.36
N PRO A 65 -4.75 -10.75 1.04
CA PRO A 65 -5.37 -11.98 0.52
C PRO A 65 -4.46 -13.21 0.61
N TRP A 66 -3.60 -13.28 1.63
CA TRP A 66 -2.65 -14.35 1.87
C TRP A 66 -3.09 -15.25 3.03
N GLY A 67 -2.88 -16.54 2.84
CA GLY A 67 -2.77 -17.55 3.87
C GLY A 67 -1.39 -18.23 3.82
N VAL A 68 -1.02 -18.91 4.90
CA VAL A 68 0.22 -19.70 4.97
C VAL A 68 -0.09 -21.03 5.62
N ARG A 69 0.09 -22.13 4.88
CA ARG A 69 0.00 -23.48 5.40
C ARG A 69 1.40 -24.02 5.67
N LEU A 70 1.64 -24.44 6.91
CA LEU A 70 2.93 -25.03 7.32
C LEU A 70 2.92 -26.52 6.99
N GLU A 71 3.81 -26.97 6.11
CA GLU A 71 4.07 -28.40 5.89
C GLU A 71 5.18 -28.91 6.82
N SER A 72 6.13 -28.03 7.16
CA SER A 72 7.09 -28.22 8.24
C SER A 72 7.54 -26.86 8.78
N GLU A 73 8.46 -26.84 9.76
CA GLU A 73 9.03 -25.60 10.29
C GLU A 73 9.71 -24.75 9.19
N ALA A 74 10.30 -25.39 8.19
CA ALA A 74 11.05 -24.74 7.12
C ALA A 74 10.37 -24.80 5.74
N GLN A 75 9.24 -25.50 5.58
CA GLN A 75 8.52 -25.61 4.30
C GLN A 75 7.09 -25.11 4.44
N TRP A 76 6.77 -24.06 3.68
CA TRP A 76 5.49 -23.38 3.75
C TRP A 76 4.85 -23.30 2.36
N VAL A 77 3.53 -23.38 2.32
CA VAL A 77 2.72 -23.08 1.14
C VAL A 77 2.02 -21.75 1.37
N ILE A 78 2.29 -20.77 0.51
CA ILE A 78 1.59 -19.50 0.49
C ILE A 78 0.32 -19.69 -0.32
N GLU A 79 -0.81 -19.39 0.31
CA GLU A 79 -2.15 -19.60 -0.22
C GLU A 79 -2.81 -18.27 -0.60
N SER A 80 -3.66 -18.30 -1.63
CA SER A 80 -4.61 -17.25 -1.97
C SER A 80 -5.87 -17.42 -1.13
N ASP A 81 -6.15 -16.47 -0.23
CA ASP A 81 -7.31 -16.51 0.68
C ASP A 81 -8.56 -15.99 -0.05
N SER A 82 -9.41 -16.90 -0.54
CA SER A 82 -10.60 -16.57 -1.34
C SER A 82 -11.64 -15.72 -0.61
N ASP A 83 -11.66 -15.77 0.72
CA ASP A 83 -12.58 -14.95 1.53
C ASP A 83 -12.18 -13.46 1.51
N ARG A 84 -11.03 -13.14 0.90
CA ARG A 84 -10.43 -11.80 0.85
C ARG A 84 -10.22 -11.28 -0.56
N TRP A 85 -10.73 -12.01 -1.54
CA TRP A 85 -10.75 -11.54 -2.92
C TRP A 85 -11.68 -10.33 -3.06
N LEU A 86 -11.46 -9.59 -4.14
CA LEU A 86 -12.26 -8.44 -4.53
C LEU A 86 -12.95 -8.78 -5.86
N PRO A 87 -13.92 -9.72 -5.88
CA PRO A 87 -14.47 -10.26 -7.13
C PRO A 87 -15.14 -9.23 -8.04
N VAL A 88 -15.49 -8.03 -7.55
CA VAL A 88 -16.04 -6.97 -8.41
C VAL A 88 -14.93 -6.14 -9.06
N VAL A 89 -13.96 -5.63 -8.29
CA VAL A 89 -12.90 -4.76 -8.85
C VAL A 89 -11.67 -5.54 -9.38
N ASP A 90 -11.46 -6.77 -8.93
CA ASP A 90 -10.40 -7.69 -9.39
C ASP A 90 -10.97 -9.09 -9.71
N PRO A 91 -11.89 -9.20 -10.70
CA PRO A 91 -12.57 -10.46 -11.02
C PRO A 91 -11.63 -11.58 -11.49
N ASP A 92 -10.45 -11.22 -12.01
CA ASP A 92 -9.46 -12.15 -12.55
C ASP A 92 -8.34 -12.50 -11.55
N ASN A 93 -8.45 -12.05 -10.29
CA ASN A 93 -7.44 -12.20 -9.23
C ASN A 93 -6.03 -11.72 -9.62
N ARG A 94 -5.95 -10.72 -10.50
CA ARG A 94 -4.69 -10.16 -10.96
C ARG A 94 -4.02 -9.37 -9.82
N GLU A 95 -4.76 -8.48 -9.16
CA GLU A 95 -4.28 -7.70 -8.03
C GLU A 95 -4.01 -8.57 -6.79
N VAL A 96 -4.75 -9.67 -6.63
CA VAL A 96 -4.45 -10.70 -5.62
C VAL A 96 -3.04 -11.28 -5.80
N LEU A 97 -2.70 -11.73 -7.02
CA LEU A 97 -1.37 -12.29 -7.29
C LEU A 97 -0.25 -11.24 -7.17
N LEU A 98 -0.49 -9.99 -7.60
CA LEU A 98 0.44 -8.88 -7.38
C LEU A 98 0.67 -8.64 -5.87
N SER A 99 -0.38 -8.72 -5.06
CA SER A 99 -0.31 -8.60 -3.60
C SER A 99 0.47 -9.75 -2.96
N LEU A 100 0.28 -10.98 -3.41
CA LEU A 100 1.07 -12.15 -2.99
C LEU A 100 2.54 -12.01 -3.36
N GLY A 101 2.84 -11.44 -4.54
CA GLY A 101 4.20 -11.09 -4.94
C GLY A 101 4.86 -10.11 -3.95
N ALA A 102 4.14 -9.05 -3.57
CA ALA A 102 4.66 -8.10 -2.60
C ALA A 102 4.89 -8.74 -1.21
N PHE A 103 3.98 -9.63 -0.78
CA PHE A 103 4.14 -10.42 0.44
C PHE A 103 5.39 -11.32 0.39
N LEU A 104 5.59 -12.04 -0.71
CA LEU A 104 6.74 -12.91 -0.93
C LEU A 104 8.07 -12.16 -0.91
N GLU A 105 8.12 -10.96 -1.47
CA GLU A 105 9.35 -10.17 -1.46
C GLU A 105 9.74 -9.72 -0.04
N ASN A 106 8.76 -9.30 0.76
CA ASN A 106 9.00 -9.04 2.17
C ASN A 106 9.40 -10.32 2.92
N LEU A 107 8.78 -11.46 2.61
CA LEU A 107 9.15 -12.75 3.20
C LEU A 107 10.62 -13.08 2.93
N VAL A 108 11.05 -13.02 1.66
CA VAL A 108 12.44 -13.29 1.25
C VAL A 108 13.40 -12.32 1.94
N THR A 109 13.06 -11.03 1.98
CA THR A 109 13.85 -9.99 2.64
C THR A 109 13.95 -10.25 4.15
N ALA A 110 12.84 -10.62 4.79
CA ALA A 110 12.81 -10.93 6.22
C ALA A 110 13.59 -12.21 6.54
N ALA A 111 13.44 -13.26 5.74
CA ALA A 111 14.17 -14.52 5.88
C ALA A 111 15.68 -14.25 5.89
N GLU A 112 16.20 -13.43 4.97
CA GLU A 112 17.61 -13.04 4.94
C GLU A 112 18.05 -12.37 6.25
N VAL A 113 17.24 -11.46 6.79
CA VAL A 113 17.52 -10.79 8.07
C VAL A 113 17.57 -11.76 9.24
N TYR A 114 16.76 -12.82 9.21
CA TYR A 114 16.74 -13.87 10.22
C TYR A 114 17.71 -15.02 9.92
N GLY A 115 18.60 -14.89 8.94
CA GLY A 115 19.66 -15.87 8.67
C GLY A 115 19.23 -17.05 7.81
N TYR A 116 18.15 -16.90 7.05
CA TYR A 116 17.65 -17.92 6.11
C TYR A 116 17.76 -17.43 4.66
N ARG A 117 18.02 -18.36 3.75
CA ARG A 117 17.77 -18.20 2.32
C ARG A 117 16.39 -18.79 2.03
N ALA A 118 15.49 -17.98 1.47
CA ALA A 118 14.17 -18.44 1.06
C ALA A 118 14.20 -18.84 -0.42
N HIS A 119 13.95 -20.12 -0.70
CA HIS A 119 13.74 -20.64 -2.05
C HIS A 119 12.25 -20.60 -2.37
N VAL A 120 11.89 -19.94 -3.46
CA VAL A 120 10.50 -19.66 -3.84
C VAL A 120 10.18 -20.36 -5.15
N SER A 121 9.12 -21.16 -5.17
CA SER A 121 8.65 -21.88 -6.37
C SER A 121 7.14 -21.68 -6.55
N VAL A 122 6.75 -21.12 -7.71
CA VAL A 122 5.33 -20.96 -8.06
C VAL A 122 4.77 -22.32 -8.46
N ILE A 123 3.71 -22.75 -7.78
CA ILE A 123 3.06 -24.05 -7.98
C ILE A 123 1.64 -23.93 -8.56
N ALA A 124 1.02 -22.76 -8.43
CA ALA A 124 -0.28 -22.49 -9.06
C ALA A 124 -0.17 -22.50 -10.59
N ARG A 125 -1.17 -23.12 -11.22
CA ARG A 125 -1.38 -23.18 -12.67
C ARG A 125 -2.36 -22.11 -13.13
N THR A 126 -3.32 -21.75 -12.27
CA THR A 126 -4.34 -20.74 -12.56
C THR A 126 -4.35 -19.63 -11.51
N ARG A 127 -4.95 -18.48 -11.86
CA ARG A 127 -5.11 -17.34 -10.94
C ARG A 127 -6.11 -17.60 -9.80
N PHE A 128 -6.85 -18.71 -9.86
CA PHE A 128 -7.86 -19.11 -8.89
C PHE A 128 -7.39 -20.27 -8.00
N ASP A 129 -6.20 -20.80 -8.24
CA ASP A 129 -5.64 -21.87 -7.42
C ASP A 129 -5.38 -21.33 -6.00
N ARG A 130 -5.81 -22.08 -4.99
CA ARG A 130 -5.58 -21.72 -3.60
C ARG A 130 -4.10 -21.84 -3.24
N ASP A 131 -3.43 -22.92 -3.62
CA ASP A 131 -2.01 -23.14 -3.35
C ASP A 131 -1.17 -22.44 -4.42
N VAL A 132 -0.51 -21.33 -4.07
CA VAL A 132 0.13 -20.46 -5.07
C VAL A 132 1.62 -20.68 -5.16
N VAL A 133 2.31 -20.65 -4.02
CA VAL A 133 3.78 -20.66 -3.96
C VAL A 133 4.27 -21.54 -2.84
N ARG A 134 5.23 -22.41 -3.13
CA ARG A 134 6.00 -23.16 -2.14
C ARG A 134 7.25 -22.38 -1.75
N VAL A 135 7.49 -22.25 -0.45
CA VAL A 135 8.66 -21.59 0.12
C VAL A 135 9.43 -22.58 0.99
N CYS A 136 10.73 -22.70 0.75
CA CYS A 136 11.65 -23.50 1.57
C CYS A 136 12.70 -22.58 2.19
N LEU A 137 12.82 -22.59 3.52
CA LEU A 137 13.80 -21.83 4.27
C LEU A 137 15.04 -22.68 4.54
N GLU A 138 16.16 -22.28 3.96
CA GLU A 138 17.46 -22.89 4.20
C GLU A 138 18.26 -22.04 5.18
N SER A 139 18.70 -22.60 6.30
CA SER A 139 19.56 -21.87 7.25
C SER A 139 20.90 -21.55 6.61
N MET A 140 21.32 -20.29 6.67
CA MET A 140 22.63 -19.86 6.16
C MET A 140 23.78 -20.09 7.17
N GLY A 141 23.48 -20.70 8.33
CA GLY A 141 24.42 -20.95 9.41
C GLY A 141 24.84 -19.69 10.18
N THR A 142 25.58 -19.86 11.27
CA THR A 142 26.01 -18.78 12.18
C THR A 142 27.33 -18.14 11.74
N GLY A 143 27.52 -17.90 10.44
CA GLY A 143 28.69 -17.20 9.93
C GLY A 143 28.84 -15.82 10.58
N ARG A 144 30.07 -15.41 10.91
CA ARG A 144 30.31 -14.11 11.56
C ARG A 144 29.99 -12.98 10.58
N GLN A 145 28.81 -12.38 10.73
CA GLN A 145 28.41 -11.23 9.92
C GLN A 145 29.32 -10.02 10.18
N THR A 146 29.75 -9.37 9.10
CA THR A 146 30.49 -8.12 9.16
C THR A 146 29.62 -6.99 9.72
N PHE A 147 30.24 -5.90 10.20
CA PHE A 147 29.50 -4.72 10.66
C PHE A 147 28.57 -4.16 9.57
N THR A 148 29.06 -4.09 8.33
CA THR A 148 28.28 -3.61 7.17
C THR A 148 27.07 -4.49 6.90
N GLN A 149 27.24 -5.82 6.94
CA GLN A 149 26.11 -6.76 6.80
C GLN A 149 25.07 -6.56 7.90
N ARG A 150 25.49 -6.46 9.16
CA ARG A 150 24.55 -6.22 10.28
C ARG A 150 23.78 -4.91 10.13
N ARG A 151 24.44 -3.85 9.65
CA ARG A 151 23.81 -2.55 9.38
C ARG A 151 22.78 -2.67 8.26
N ASP A 152 23.11 -3.33 7.16
CA ASP A 152 22.20 -3.56 6.03
C ASP A 152 20.94 -4.33 6.45
N LEU A 153 21.11 -5.44 7.20
CA LEU A 153 19.98 -6.24 7.71
C LEU A 153 19.06 -5.43 8.64
N ARG A 154 19.63 -4.57 9.49
CA ARG A 154 18.84 -3.65 10.33
C ARG A 154 18.06 -2.64 9.47
N GLN A 155 18.68 -2.12 8.42
CA GLN A 155 18.02 -1.19 7.50
C GLN A 155 16.86 -1.87 6.75
N LYS A 156 17.03 -3.12 6.28
CA LYS A 156 15.95 -3.92 5.66
C LYS A 156 14.72 -4.04 6.57
N LYS A 157 14.90 -4.37 7.85
CA LYS A 157 13.81 -4.39 8.85
C LYS A 157 13.10 -3.05 8.98
N VAL A 158 13.86 -1.97 9.11
CA VAL A 158 13.29 -0.61 9.22
C VAL A 158 12.52 -0.24 7.95
N ARG A 159 13.01 -0.58 6.77
CA ARG A 159 12.34 -0.27 5.49
C ARG A 159 11.00 -0.98 5.36
N MET A 160 10.95 -2.29 5.65
CA MET A 160 9.69 -3.05 5.64
C MET A 160 8.70 -2.47 6.66
N GLY A 161 9.19 -2.14 7.86
CA GLY A 161 8.41 -1.55 8.94
C GLY A 161 7.83 -0.17 8.62
N MET A 162 8.58 0.66 7.90
CA MET A 162 8.24 2.08 7.70
C MET A 162 7.65 2.40 6.33
N ARG A 163 7.71 1.49 5.35
CA ARG A 163 7.10 1.70 4.04
C ARG A 163 5.58 1.85 4.20
N ARG A 164 4.99 2.83 3.54
CA ARG A 164 3.53 2.98 3.39
C ARG A 164 3.16 3.49 2.00
N THR A 165 1.90 3.33 1.63
CA THR A 165 1.33 4.07 0.50
C THR A 165 1.16 5.53 0.92
N VAL A 166 1.58 6.46 0.07
CA VAL A 166 1.52 7.91 0.33
C VAL A 166 0.59 8.52 -0.71
N LYS A 167 -0.56 9.04 -0.28
CA LYS A 167 -1.64 9.48 -1.19
C LYS A 167 -1.69 10.99 -1.39
N SER A 168 -0.99 11.77 -0.59
CA SER A 168 -1.02 13.23 -0.70
C SER A 168 0.35 13.86 -0.41
N HIS A 169 0.47 15.15 -0.77
CA HIS A 169 1.67 15.97 -0.52
C HIS A 169 2.93 15.48 -1.25
N LEU A 170 2.75 14.83 -2.41
CA LEU A 170 3.86 14.49 -3.29
C LEU A 170 4.34 15.76 -4.02
N LEU A 171 5.61 16.13 -3.83
CA LEU A 171 6.20 17.31 -4.44
C LEU A 171 6.22 17.18 -5.97
N SER A 172 5.95 18.29 -6.66
CA SER A 172 5.88 18.36 -8.14
C SER A 172 7.24 18.24 -8.84
N ARG A 173 8.34 18.16 -8.10
CA ARG A 173 9.69 18.03 -8.65
C ARG A 173 9.87 16.62 -9.21
N GLU A 174 10.27 16.54 -10.47
CA GLU A 174 10.60 15.28 -11.15
C GLU A 174 11.73 14.52 -10.43
N LEU A 175 11.69 13.19 -10.51
CA LEU A 175 12.72 12.34 -9.92
C LEU A 175 14.06 12.52 -10.63
N LYS A 176 15.14 12.54 -9.85
CA LYS A 176 16.50 12.65 -10.36
C LYS A 176 16.97 11.31 -10.93
N SER A 177 17.82 11.35 -11.95
CA SER A 177 18.37 10.14 -12.59
C SER A 177 19.01 9.14 -11.63
N PRO A 178 19.78 9.54 -10.58
CA PRO A 178 20.31 8.57 -9.62
C PRO A 178 19.25 7.76 -8.89
N ASP A 179 18.09 8.36 -8.59
CA ASP A 179 16.99 7.67 -7.91
C ASP A 179 16.28 6.70 -8.86
N LEU A 180 16.17 7.07 -10.14
CA LEU A 180 15.64 6.18 -11.18
C LEU A 180 16.54 4.96 -11.40
N VAL A 181 17.87 5.15 -11.43
CA VAL A 181 18.84 4.05 -11.51
C VAL A 181 18.70 3.10 -10.30
N CYS A 182 18.39 3.62 -9.11
CA CYS A 182 18.09 2.78 -7.95
C CYS A 182 16.84 1.92 -8.17
N PHE A 183 15.79 2.44 -8.82
CA PHE A 183 14.59 1.66 -9.14
C PHE A 183 14.82 0.63 -10.26
N GLU A 184 15.56 0.99 -11.32
CA GLU A 184 15.87 0.09 -12.44
C GLU A 184 16.59 -1.16 -11.96
N LYS A 185 17.53 -1.01 -11.02
CA LYS A 185 18.23 -2.13 -10.36
C LYS A 185 17.30 -3.06 -9.59
N GLN A 186 16.11 -2.60 -9.17
CA GLN A 186 15.15 -3.41 -8.41
C GLN A 186 14.13 -4.12 -9.29
N ALA A 187 13.60 -3.47 -10.31
CA ALA A 187 12.47 -4.00 -11.08
C ALA A 187 12.84 -4.47 -12.51
N GLY A 188 14.02 -4.13 -13.03
CA GLY A 188 14.39 -4.41 -14.42
C GLY A 188 13.50 -3.62 -15.39
N SER A 189 12.34 -4.18 -15.75
CA SER A 189 11.37 -3.58 -16.66
C SER A 189 10.46 -2.57 -15.95
N LEU A 190 10.87 -1.30 -15.98
CA LEU A 190 10.07 -0.17 -15.54
C LEU A 190 10.16 0.99 -16.53
N TYR A 191 9.17 1.88 -16.51
CA TYR A 191 9.14 3.09 -17.32
C TYR A 191 8.74 4.28 -16.45
N TYR A 192 9.61 5.28 -16.37
CA TYR A 192 9.30 6.54 -15.71
C TYR A 192 8.83 7.58 -16.74
N PHE A 193 7.70 8.19 -16.44
CA PHE A 193 7.08 9.25 -17.22
C PHE A 193 7.13 10.53 -16.38
N PRO A 194 8.04 11.47 -16.70
CA PRO A 194 8.17 12.72 -15.95
C PRO A 194 6.89 13.54 -15.98
N ARG A 195 6.68 14.38 -14.97
CA ARG A 195 5.51 15.27 -14.90
C ARG A 195 5.32 16.12 -16.16
N SER A 196 6.40 16.57 -16.76
CA SER A 196 6.39 17.35 -18.01
C SER A 196 6.02 16.56 -19.26
N SER A 197 6.02 15.22 -19.20
CA SER A 197 5.73 14.36 -20.35
C SER A 197 4.24 14.44 -20.75
N PRO A 198 3.92 14.47 -22.06
CA PRO A 198 2.55 14.34 -22.55
C PRO A 198 1.82 13.09 -22.02
N HIS A 199 2.53 11.97 -21.85
CA HIS A 199 1.97 10.72 -21.33
C HIS A 199 1.44 10.85 -19.90
N THR A 200 2.05 11.72 -19.07
CA THR A 200 1.58 11.94 -17.70
C THR A 200 0.15 12.46 -17.68
N ARG A 201 -0.23 13.31 -18.63
CA ARG A 201 -1.61 13.84 -18.70
C ARG A 201 -2.63 12.73 -18.98
N ILE A 202 -2.28 11.79 -19.86
CA ILE A 202 -3.10 10.60 -20.14
C ILE A 202 -3.28 9.78 -18.86
N PHE A 203 -2.21 9.51 -18.10
CA PHE A 203 -2.32 8.75 -16.85
C PHE A 203 -3.17 9.45 -15.80
N GLN A 204 -3.05 10.77 -15.70
CA GLN A 204 -3.89 11.57 -14.80
C GLN A 204 -5.38 11.43 -15.15
N GLU A 205 -5.72 11.62 -16.42
CA GLU A 205 -7.09 11.52 -16.91
C GLU A 205 -7.64 10.11 -16.74
N GLN A 206 -6.86 9.09 -17.12
CA GLN A 206 -7.29 7.69 -16.99
C GLN A 206 -7.42 7.25 -15.53
N ALA A 207 -6.56 7.71 -14.63
CA ALA A 207 -6.70 7.39 -13.21
C ALA A 207 -8.00 7.97 -12.63
N VAL A 208 -8.41 9.17 -13.05
CA VAL A 208 -9.67 9.79 -12.62
C VAL A 208 -10.87 9.11 -13.26
N GLU A 209 -10.82 8.88 -14.57
CA GLU A 209 -11.93 8.32 -15.32
C GLU A 209 -12.26 6.89 -14.89
N ASN A 210 -11.25 6.04 -14.71
CA ASN A 210 -11.50 4.67 -14.27
C ASN A 210 -11.94 4.61 -12.79
N PHE A 211 -11.51 5.57 -11.96
CA PHE A 211 -12.06 5.72 -10.61
C PHE A 211 -13.53 6.17 -10.64
N ARG A 212 -13.91 7.06 -11.57
CA ARG A 212 -15.30 7.48 -11.78
C ARG A 212 -16.17 6.31 -12.21
N ILE A 213 -15.71 5.49 -13.17
CA ILE A 213 -16.39 4.26 -13.61
C ILE A 213 -16.66 3.33 -12.41
N GLN A 214 -15.66 3.05 -11.58
CA GLN A 214 -15.83 2.24 -10.37
C GLN A 214 -16.74 2.92 -9.32
N SER A 215 -16.73 4.25 -9.25
CA SER A 215 -17.59 5.03 -8.34
C SER A 215 -19.06 4.97 -8.75
N GLU A 216 -19.35 4.94 -10.05
CA GLU A 216 -20.70 4.82 -10.60
C GLU A 216 -21.22 3.37 -10.60
N ASN A 217 -20.33 2.38 -10.48
CA ASN A 217 -20.71 0.98 -10.35
C ASN A 217 -21.16 0.64 -8.92
N ASP A 218 -22.47 0.45 -8.73
CA ASP A 218 -23.06 0.12 -7.43
C ASP A 218 -22.50 -1.15 -6.79
N ARG A 219 -22.15 -2.16 -7.59
CA ARG A 219 -21.54 -3.40 -7.08
C ARG A 219 -20.13 -3.16 -6.55
N ALA A 220 -19.35 -2.32 -7.22
CA ALA A 220 -18.01 -1.95 -6.77
C ALA A 220 -18.07 -1.10 -5.48
N GLN A 221 -19.05 -0.20 -5.38
CA GLN A 221 -19.28 0.58 -4.16
C GLN A 221 -19.76 -0.28 -3.00
N GLU A 222 -20.59 -1.29 -3.27
CA GLU A 222 -20.99 -2.27 -2.27
C GLU A 222 -19.80 -3.10 -1.77
N GLU A 223 -18.97 -3.64 -2.66
CA GLU A 223 -17.73 -4.32 -2.31
C GLU A 223 -16.79 -3.42 -1.48
N MET A 224 -16.54 -2.18 -1.93
CA MET A 224 -15.71 -1.22 -1.20
C MET A 224 -16.27 -0.95 0.21
N SER A 225 -17.60 -0.84 0.36
CA SER A 225 -18.24 -0.60 1.66
C SER A 225 -17.94 -1.71 2.68
N LEU A 226 -17.83 -2.96 2.23
CA LEU A 226 -17.46 -4.10 3.06
C LEU A 226 -16.01 -4.04 3.54
N TRP A 227 -15.16 -3.24 2.90
CA TRP A 227 -13.76 -3.03 3.25
C TRP A 227 -13.48 -1.74 4.02
N LEU A 228 -14.49 -0.88 4.23
CA LEU A 228 -14.31 0.34 5.03
C LEU A 228 -14.22 0.00 6.53
N ARG A 229 -13.24 0.60 7.20
CA ARG A 229 -13.03 0.53 8.66
C ARG A 229 -13.02 1.95 9.22
N LEU A 230 -14.21 2.53 9.38
CA LEU A 230 -14.37 3.93 9.79
C LEU A 230 -14.31 4.15 11.31
N ARG A 231 -14.42 3.08 12.10
CA ARG A 231 -14.45 3.10 13.57
C ARG A 231 -13.29 2.28 14.16
N GLU A 232 -12.82 2.66 15.34
CA GLU A 232 -11.70 1.99 16.02
C GLU A 232 -12.00 0.52 16.30
N SER A 233 -13.23 0.21 16.76
CA SER A 233 -13.67 -1.16 17.01
C SER A 233 -13.61 -2.07 15.78
N ALA A 234 -13.91 -1.53 14.58
CA ALA A 234 -13.78 -2.27 13.34
C ALA A 234 -12.30 -2.47 12.95
N ILE A 235 -11.46 -1.46 13.18
CA ILE A 235 -10.00 -1.56 12.93
C ILE A 235 -9.38 -2.64 13.82
N GLU A 236 -9.70 -2.64 15.11
CA GLU A 236 -9.22 -3.63 16.08
C GLU A 236 -9.74 -5.04 15.78
N LYS A 237 -11.02 -5.17 15.39
CA LYS A 237 -11.65 -6.45 15.08
C LYS A 237 -11.11 -7.10 13.81
N TYR A 238 -10.96 -6.34 12.73
CA TYR A 238 -10.65 -6.92 11.41
C TYR A 238 -9.18 -6.78 11.03
N ARG A 239 -8.49 -5.74 11.53
CA ARG A 239 -7.08 -5.43 11.24
C ARG A 239 -6.72 -5.47 9.75
N ASP A 240 -7.67 -5.05 8.91
CA ASP A 240 -7.58 -4.98 7.45
C ASP A 240 -8.33 -3.76 6.90
N GLY A 241 -8.50 -3.68 5.58
CA GLY A 241 -9.41 -2.71 4.97
C GLY A 241 -8.91 -1.26 4.92
N LEU A 242 -9.81 -0.40 4.44
CA LEU A 242 -9.62 1.03 4.24
C LEU A 242 -10.00 1.81 5.50
N THR A 243 -9.00 2.30 6.22
CA THR A 243 -9.21 3.17 7.39
C THR A 243 -9.23 4.65 6.99
N VAL A 244 -9.82 5.51 7.83
CA VAL A 244 -9.81 6.98 7.63
C VAL A 244 -8.36 7.51 7.49
N ALA A 245 -7.44 7.01 8.32
CA ALA A 245 -6.03 7.36 8.27
C ALA A 245 -5.34 6.81 7.00
N GLY A 246 -5.64 5.57 6.60
CA GLY A 246 -5.10 4.94 5.37
C GLY A 246 -5.65 5.54 4.07
N MET A 247 -6.80 6.21 4.14
CA MET A 247 -7.34 7.05 3.07
C MET A 247 -6.82 8.48 3.12
N GLU A 248 -5.99 8.83 4.11
CA GLU A 248 -5.46 10.19 4.35
C GLU A 248 -6.59 11.23 4.37
N ILE A 249 -7.66 10.94 5.12
CA ILE A 249 -8.73 11.90 5.40
C ILE A 249 -8.44 12.49 6.79
N SER A 250 -8.06 13.76 6.83
CA SER A 250 -7.61 14.45 8.06
C SER A 250 -8.53 15.62 8.44
N GLY A 251 -8.25 16.27 9.56
CA GLY A 251 -8.97 17.46 10.04
C GLY A 251 -10.45 17.20 10.33
N LEU A 252 -11.28 18.21 10.09
CA LEU A 252 -12.73 18.14 10.33
C LEU A 252 -13.42 17.08 9.47
N SER A 253 -12.98 16.90 8.22
CA SER A 253 -13.49 15.84 7.35
C SER A 253 -13.18 14.45 7.92
N GLY A 254 -11.96 14.24 8.42
CA GLY A 254 -11.57 12.98 9.07
C GLY A 254 -12.39 12.72 10.33
N TRP A 255 -12.63 13.75 11.15
CA TRP A 255 -13.50 13.66 12.32
C TRP A 255 -14.94 13.28 11.93
N TYR A 256 -15.51 13.94 10.91
CA TYR A 256 -16.86 13.64 10.41
C TYR A 256 -16.99 12.20 9.92
N VAL A 257 -16.05 11.74 9.07
CA VAL A 257 -16.05 10.36 8.58
C VAL A 257 -15.93 9.36 9.75
N LYS A 258 -15.08 9.66 10.74
CA LYS A 258 -14.83 8.78 11.89
C LYS A 258 -15.97 8.73 12.90
N HIS A 259 -16.85 9.73 12.99
CA HIS A 259 -17.89 9.76 14.03
C HIS A 259 -19.32 9.74 13.50
N VAL A 260 -19.55 10.24 12.28
CA VAL A 260 -20.89 10.41 11.71
C VAL A 260 -21.15 9.37 10.63
N MET A 261 -20.22 9.17 9.69
CA MET A 261 -20.48 8.30 8.54
C MET A 261 -20.50 6.81 8.89
N SER A 262 -21.35 6.07 8.18
CA SER A 262 -21.39 4.62 8.10
C SER A 262 -20.67 4.11 6.82
N PRO A 263 -20.21 2.85 6.77
CA PRO A 263 -19.70 2.27 5.54
C PRO A 263 -20.69 2.30 4.37
N MET A 264 -21.99 2.18 4.65
CA MET A 264 -23.03 2.20 3.61
C MET A 264 -23.18 3.58 2.95
N ASP A 265 -22.80 4.65 3.65
CA ASP A 265 -22.81 6.01 3.09
C ASP A 265 -21.83 6.15 1.91
N ALA A 266 -20.88 5.22 1.77
CA ALA A 266 -20.01 5.16 0.60
C ALA A 266 -20.77 4.96 -0.71
N LYS A 267 -21.96 4.34 -0.64
CA LYS A 267 -22.86 4.17 -1.78
C LYS A 267 -23.58 5.48 -2.16
N GLY A 268 -23.52 6.52 -1.33
CA GLY A 268 -24.17 7.81 -1.58
C GLY A 268 -23.44 8.66 -2.62
N GLU A 269 -24.20 9.40 -3.42
CA GLU A 269 -23.68 10.27 -4.50
C GLU A 269 -22.64 11.28 -4.00
N THR A 270 -22.86 11.90 -2.84
CA THR A 270 -21.91 12.87 -2.26
C THR A 270 -20.56 12.24 -1.93
N PHE A 271 -20.54 10.99 -1.46
CA PHE A 271 -19.28 10.31 -1.15
C PHE A 271 -18.53 9.95 -2.43
N ARG A 272 -19.23 9.41 -3.42
CA ARG A 272 -18.68 9.10 -4.75
C ARG A 272 -18.07 10.35 -5.39
N GLN A 273 -18.80 11.45 -5.41
CA GLN A 273 -18.36 12.72 -6.00
C GLN A 273 -17.10 13.27 -5.30
N LYS A 274 -17.09 13.28 -3.95
CA LYS A 274 -15.89 13.67 -3.19
C LYS A 274 -14.70 12.74 -3.41
N GLY A 275 -14.96 11.45 -3.61
CA GLY A 275 -13.94 10.47 -4.00
C GLY A 275 -13.30 10.82 -5.34
N ILE A 276 -14.13 11.11 -6.35
CA ILE A 276 -13.68 11.51 -7.70
C ILE A 276 -12.86 12.80 -7.64
N GLU A 277 -13.34 13.83 -6.94
CA GLU A 277 -12.64 15.10 -6.76
C GLU A 277 -11.28 14.91 -6.06
N LYS A 278 -11.24 14.09 -5.00
CA LYS A 278 -9.99 13.76 -4.30
C LYS A 278 -9.03 13.03 -5.21
N THR A 279 -9.50 12.04 -5.97
CA THR A 279 -8.68 11.31 -6.95
C THR A 279 -8.15 12.25 -8.03
N ALA A 280 -8.94 13.20 -8.51
CA ALA A 280 -8.52 14.21 -9.49
C ALA A 280 -7.47 15.18 -8.95
N ALA A 281 -7.59 15.61 -7.69
CA ALA A 281 -6.57 16.40 -7.02
C ALA A 281 -5.27 15.59 -6.88
N GLN A 282 -5.36 14.35 -6.40
CA GLN A 282 -4.23 13.47 -6.20
C GLN A 282 -3.52 13.12 -7.51
N ALA A 283 -4.24 12.73 -8.57
CA ALA A 283 -3.65 12.39 -9.86
C ALA A 283 -2.68 13.49 -10.37
N LYS A 284 -2.98 14.76 -10.07
CA LYS A 284 -2.17 15.92 -10.45
C LYS A 284 -0.95 16.19 -9.58
N GLU A 285 -0.76 15.54 -8.44
CA GLU A 285 0.44 15.73 -7.60
C GLU A 285 1.61 14.83 -8.05
N GLY A 286 2.79 15.07 -7.48
CA GLY A 286 3.98 14.24 -7.69
C GLY A 286 4.84 14.66 -8.88
N GLY A 287 6.02 14.04 -8.93
CA GLY A 287 7.08 14.31 -9.91
C GLY A 287 6.90 13.55 -11.22
N GLY A 288 6.02 12.55 -11.26
CA GLY A 288 5.73 11.78 -12.46
C GLY A 288 4.96 10.51 -12.15
N TRP A 289 4.97 9.60 -13.12
CA TRP A 289 4.38 8.27 -13.02
C TRP A 289 5.41 7.20 -13.33
N LEU A 290 5.36 6.08 -12.62
CA LEU A 290 6.19 4.92 -12.86
C LEU A 290 5.28 3.75 -13.23
N VAL A 291 5.60 3.09 -14.34
CA VAL A 291 4.91 1.89 -14.79
C VAL A 291 5.84 0.70 -14.61
N ILE A 292 5.39 -0.31 -13.87
CA ILE A 292 6.09 -1.59 -13.78
C ILE A 292 5.41 -2.55 -14.74
N THR A 293 6.20 -3.30 -15.52
CA THR A 293 5.68 -4.24 -16.51
C THR A 293 6.13 -5.67 -16.24
N SER A 294 5.44 -6.62 -16.84
CA SER A 294 5.80 -8.03 -16.89
C SER A 294 6.01 -8.50 -18.34
N GLU A 295 6.57 -9.69 -18.52
CA GLU A 295 6.71 -10.31 -19.85
C GLU A 295 5.36 -10.82 -20.35
N GLY A 296 4.61 -11.50 -19.49
CA GLY A 296 3.26 -11.99 -19.76
C GLY A 296 2.30 -11.72 -18.60
N GLU A 297 1.19 -12.45 -18.57
CA GLU A 297 0.21 -12.40 -17.48
C GLU A 297 -0.01 -13.79 -16.83
N SER A 298 1.00 -14.66 -16.90
CA SER A 298 0.96 -15.93 -16.17
C SER A 298 0.97 -15.68 -14.66
N VAL A 299 0.65 -16.70 -13.86
CA VAL A 299 0.73 -16.59 -12.39
C VAL A 299 2.13 -16.17 -11.95
N ALA A 300 3.18 -16.74 -12.56
CA ALA A 300 4.56 -16.41 -12.25
C ALA A 300 4.90 -14.96 -12.62
N ASP A 301 4.43 -14.46 -13.76
CA ASP A 301 4.63 -13.08 -14.19
C ASP A 301 4.04 -12.07 -13.20
N LEU A 302 2.81 -12.32 -12.74
CA LEU A 302 2.11 -11.44 -11.81
C LEU A 302 2.75 -11.46 -10.42
N ILE A 303 3.13 -12.64 -9.94
CA ILE A 303 3.87 -12.77 -8.67
C ILE A 303 5.19 -12.00 -8.75
N GLU A 304 5.96 -12.15 -9.84
CA GLU A 304 7.22 -11.44 -10.01
C GLU A 304 7.02 -9.91 -10.15
N ALA A 305 5.98 -9.46 -10.86
CA ALA A 305 5.63 -8.04 -10.92
C ALA A 305 5.32 -7.46 -9.54
N GLY A 306 4.59 -8.20 -8.70
CA GLY A 306 4.34 -7.84 -7.30
C GLY A 306 5.62 -7.73 -6.47
N ARG A 307 6.56 -8.67 -6.67
CA ARG A 307 7.87 -8.63 -6.01
C ARG A 307 8.72 -7.44 -6.45
N ARG A 308 8.75 -7.14 -7.75
CA ARG A 308 9.43 -5.96 -8.32
C ARG A 308 8.87 -4.67 -7.74
N PHE A 309 7.54 -4.56 -7.67
CA PHE A 309 6.88 -3.43 -7.03
C PHE A 309 7.31 -3.25 -5.58
N GLN A 310 7.33 -4.33 -4.80
CA GLN A 310 7.71 -4.22 -3.40
C GLN A 310 9.17 -3.80 -3.21
N ARG A 311 10.12 -4.31 -4.03
CA ARG A 311 11.51 -3.84 -4.01
C ARG A 311 11.60 -2.33 -4.30
N VAL A 312 10.90 -1.86 -5.33
CA VAL A 312 10.83 -0.43 -5.67
C VAL A 312 10.23 0.38 -4.51
N ALA A 313 9.15 -0.10 -3.90
CA ALA A 313 8.48 0.59 -2.79
C ALA A 313 9.37 0.72 -1.55
N LEU A 314 10.16 -0.30 -1.23
CA LEU A 314 11.12 -0.28 -0.13
C LEU A 314 12.23 0.75 -0.38
N VAL A 315 12.80 0.76 -1.59
CA VAL A 315 13.84 1.73 -1.98
C VAL A 315 13.29 3.16 -2.04
N ALA A 316 12.09 3.35 -2.56
CA ALA A 316 11.46 4.67 -2.63
C ALA A 316 11.32 5.32 -1.25
N ARG A 317 10.95 4.53 -0.23
CA ARG A 317 10.91 5.00 1.16
C ARG A 317 12.27 5.48 1.68
N GLU A 318 13.38 4.86 1.26
CA GLU A 318 14.72 5.30 1.68
C GLU A 318 15.12 6.63 1.06
N LEU A 319 14.72 6.82 -0.20
CA LEU A 319 15.00 8.02 -0.97
C LEU A 319 14.04 9.18 -0.66
N GLY A 320 13.11 8.99 0.28
CA GLY A 320 12.09 10.00 0.59
C GLY A 320 11.12 10.22 -0.56
N ILE A 321 10.80 9.16 -1.31
CA ILE A 321 9.86 9.16 -2.44
C ILE A 321 8.59 8.43 -2.02
N GLY A 322 7.47 9.15 -1.98
CA GLY A 322 6.15 8.58 -1.76
C GLY A 322 5.63 7.90 -3.03
N ILE A 323 4.95 6.77 -2.87
CA ILE A 323 4.31 6.02 -3.96
C ILE A 323 2.82 5.84 -3.66
N HIS A 324 2.00 6.08 -4.69
CA HIS A 324 0.57 5.82 -4.72
C HIS A 324 0.23 4.91 -5.91
N PRO A 325 -0.06 3.62 -5.69
CA PRO A 325 -0.67 2.79 -6.71
C PRO A 325 -2.05 3.34 -7.08
N MET A 326 -2.26 3.61 -8.37
CA MET A 326 -3.52 4.06 -8.95
C MET A 326 -3.88 3.11 -10.10
N THR A 327 -4.08 1.84 -9.74
CA THR A 327 -4.22 0.69 -10.63
C THR A 327 -5.62 0.51 -11.21
N GLN A 328 -6.61 1.31 -10.81
CA GLN A 328 -7.96 1.28 -11.40
C GLN A 328 -7.94 1.42 -12.93
N THR A 329 -6.92 2.08 -13.49
CA THR A 329 -6.68 2.15 -14.94
C THR A 329 -6.41 0.78 -15.59
N LEU A 330 -5.85 -0.17 -14.85
CA LEU A 330 -5.54 -1.52 -15.31
C LEU A 330 -6.64 -2.54 -14.95
N GLU A 331 -7.53 -2.19 -14.02
CA GLU A 331 -8.68 -3.01 -13.63
C GLU A 331 -9.82 -2.85 -14.65
N GLU A 332 -10.09 -1.61 -15.07
CA GLU A 332 -11.14 -1.30 -16.03
C GLU A 332 -10.72 -1.55 -17.50
N MET A 333 -11.65 -2.09 -18.30
CA MET A 333 -11.42 -2.36 -19.73
C MET A 333 -11.06 -1.08 -20.50
N ASN A 334 -11.76 0.02 -20.23
CA ASN A 334 -11.51 1.32 -20.84
C ASN A 334 -10.07 1.80 -20.58
N GLY A 335 -9.61 1.73 -19.32
CA GLY A 335 -8.25 2.11 -18.96
C GLY A 335 -7.20 1.22 -19.63
N ARG A 336 -7.39 -0.11 -19.63
CA ARG A 336 -6.51 -1.07 -20.32
C ARG A 336 -6.38 -0.75 -21.81
N GLU A 337 -7.49 -0.47 -22.49
CA GLU A 337 -7.47 -0.07 -23.90
C GLU A 337 -6.74 1.25 -24.14
N LYS A 338 -6.92 2.23 -23.26
CA LYS A 338 -6.28 3.54 -23.39
C LYS A 338 -4.77 3.42 -23.20
N VAL A 339 -4.31 2.62 -22.24
CA VAL A 339 -2.88 2.32 -22.10
C VAL A 339 -2.36 1.58 -23.34
N ARG A 340 -3.07 0.57 -23.84
CA ARG A 340 -2.67 -0.14 -25.07
C ARG A 340 -2.55 0.77 -26.30
N LYS A 341 -3.44 1.76 -26.44
CA LYS A 341 -3.47 2.68 -27.61
C LYS A 341 -2.34 3.72 -27.61
N HIS A 342 -1.81 4.11 -26.44
CA HIS A 342 -0.87 5.23 -26.31
C HIS A 342 0.57 4.79 -25.96
N HIS A 343 0.81 3.49 -25.86
CA HIS A 343 2.10 2.91 -25.48
C HIS A 343 2.51 1.78 -26.44
N HIS A 344 3.81 1.44 -26.43
CA HIS A 344 4.36 0.43 -27.33
C HIS A 344 3.69 -0.94 -27.12
N ALA A 345 3.46 -1.68 -28.21
CA ALA A 345 2.70 -2.94 -28.21
C ALA A 345 3.30 -4.05 -27.31
N GLY A 346 4.58 -3.95 -26.93
CA GLY A 346 5.24 -4.88 -26.01
C GLY A 346 5.17 -4.51 -24.53
N MET A 347 4.51 -3.39 -24.17
CA MET A 347 4.39 -2.95 -22.78
C MET A 347 3.17 -3.64 -22.13
N ASN A 348 3.41 -4.57 -21.21
CA ASN A 348 2.37 -5.20 -20.40
C ASN A 348 2.35 -4.62 -18.97
N PRO A 349 1.62 -3.51 -18.73
CA PRO A 349 1.64 -2.81 -17.45
C PRO A 349 1.00 -3.64 -16.34
N GLN A 350 1.70 -3.74 -15.20
CA GLN A 350 1.21 -4.37 -13.99
C GLN A 350 0.99 -3.40 -12.84
N PHE A 351 1.68 -2.27 -12.81
CA PHE A 351 1.40 -1.21 -11.86
C PHE A 351 1.41 0.15 -12.54
N MET A 352 0.45 0.99 -12.17
CA MET A 352 0.40 2.42 -12.47
C MET A 352 0.67 3.18 -11.17
N LEU A 353 1.86 3.74 -11.03
CA LEU A 353 2.31 4.32 -9.76
C LEU A 353 2.49 5.83 -9.94
N ARG A 354 1.69 6.63 -9.24
CA ARG A 354 1.98 8.05 -9.05
C ARG A 354 3.03 8.17 -7.95
N LEU A 355 4.08 8.96 -8.18
CA LEU A 355 5.19 9.09 -7.23
C LEU A 355 5.82 10.48 -7.24
N GLY A 356 6.48 10.82 -6.13
CA GLY A 356 7.20 12.08 -5.99
C GLY A 356 7.91 12.15 -4.65
N TYR A 357 8.87 13.07 -4.54
CA TYR A 357 9.51 13.33 -3.25
C TYR A 357 8.49 13.80 -2.22
N VAL A 358 8.77 13.52 -0.95
CA VAL A 358 8.04 14.08 0.19
C VAL A 358 9.00 14.86 1.08
N GLN A 359 8.50 15.91 1.73
CA GLN A 359 9.31 16.69 2.67
C GLN A 359 9.60 15.85 3.93
N ASP A 360 8.54 15.29 4.51
CA ASP A 360 8.61 14.37 5.64
C ASP A 360 7.88 13.08 5.25
N TYR A 361 8.57 11.93 5.33
CA TYR A 361 7.96 10.66 5.01
C TYR A 361 7.02 10.22 6.15
N PRO A 362 5.71 10.05 5.91
CA PRO A 362 4.77 9.82 7.00
C PRO A 362 4.90 8.41 7.60
N ASP A 363 4.56 8.28 8.88
CA ASP A 363 4.53 7.00 9.58
C ASP A 363 3.45 6.06 9.00
N PRO A 364 3.64 4.74 8.99
CA PRO A 364 2.61 3.77 8.64
C PRO A 364 1.37 3.87 9.55
N VAL A 365 0.19 3.78 8.95
CA VAL A 365 -1.11 3.91 9.67
C VAL A 365 -2.10 2.79 9.38
N THR A 366 -1.78 1.88 8.45
CA THR A 366 -2.71 0.80 8.06
C THR A 366 -2.49 -0.42 8.95
N PRO A 367 -3.57 -1.01 9.50
CA PRO A 367 -3.44 -2.19 10.36
C PRO A 367 -3.02 -3.41 9.54
N ARG A 368 -2.47 -4.41 10.23
CA ARG A 368 -2.18 -5.74 9.68
C ARG A 368 -2.70 -6.83 10.61
N ARG A 369 -3.20 -7.92 10.02
CA ARG A 369 -3.65 -9.11 10.74
C ARG A 369 -2.47 -9.74 11.49
N PRO A 370 -2.65 -10.22 12.74
CA PRO A 370 -1.64 -11.02 13.44
C PRO A 370 -1.29 -12.29 12.66
N VAL A 371 -0.07 -12.82 12.86
CA VAL A 371 0.41 -14.00 12.12
C VAL A 371 -0.50 -15.21 12.35
N GLY A 372 -0.97 -15.39 13.60
CA GLY A 372 -1.88 -16.47 13.95
C GLY A 372 -3.25 -16.43 13.23
N TRP A 373 -3.63 -15.35 12.57
CA TRP A 373 -4.91 -15.26 11.83
C TRP A 373 -4.81 -15.79 10.39
N PHE A 374 -3.61 -15.88 9.83
CA PHE A 374 -3.41 -16.32 8.45
C PHE A 374 -2.47 -17.53 8.33
N VAL A 375 -1.87 -17.99 9.42
CA VAL A 375 -1.09 -19.22 9.46
C VAL A 375 -1.97 -20.39 9.92
N ARG A 376 -1.89 -21.52 9.20
CA ARG A 376 -2.54 -22.78 9.55
C ARG A 376 -1.49 -23.89 9.60
N SER A 377 -1.49 -24.69 10.66
CA SER A 377 -0.72 -25.94 10.69
C SER A 377 -1.49 -27.00 9.88
N SER A 378 -0.76 -27.81 9.09
CA SER A 378 -1.34 -28.97 8.41
C SER A 378 -1.80 -30.04 9.39
#